data_AF-A0AAU9T9B4-F1
#
_entry.id   AF-A0AAU9T9B4-F1
#
_cell.length_a   1.000
_cell.length_b   1.000
_cell.length_c   1.000
_cell.angle_alpha   90.00
_cell.angle_beta   90.00
_cell.angle_gamma   90.00
#
_symmetry.space_group_name_H-M   'P 1'
#
loop_
_entity.id
_entity.type
_entity.pdbx_description
1 polymer ?
#
loop_
_entity_poly.entity_id
_entity_poly.type
_entity_poly.pdbx_seq_one_letter_code
_entity_poly.pdbx_strand_id
1 'polypeptide(L)'
;MEDLLSKQQQLNGVIEQLYCNFKKDGLERKTGDYIRKRLEKLNKYWQKYQNNHLKLCGYGDRSHDYFVPEQFDTTKERYEHVRSMTS
;
A
#
# COMPACT_ATOMS: atom_id res chain seq x y z
N MET A 1 8.29 -18.81 2.68
CA MET A 1 8.49 -17.59 1.87
C MET A 1 7.29 -17.32 0.97
N GLU A 2 6.77 -18.31 0.26
CA GLU A 2 5.63 -18.15 -0.69
C GLU A 2 4.37 -17.53 -0.07
N ASP A 3 3.99 -17.90 1.16
CA ASP A 3 2.86 -17.28 1.87
C ASP A 3 3.06 -15.77 2.12
N LEU A 4 4.29 -15.36 2.46
CA LEU A 4 4.61 -13.95 2.66
C LEU A 4 4.58 -13.20 1.33
N LEU A 5 5.09 -13.79 0.24
CA LEU A 5 5.05 -13.20 -1.10
C LEU A 5 3.62 -13.04 -1.61
N SER A 6 2.78 -14.06 -1.42
CA SER A 6 1.36 -14.02 -1.76
C SER A 6 0.62 -12.94 -0.96
N LYS A 7 0.87 -12.84 0.35
CA LYS A 7 0.36 -11.74 1.19
C LYS A 7 0.83 -10.38 0.69
N GLN A 8 2.07 -10.28 0.22
CA GLN A 8 2.63 -9.03 -0.27
C GLN A 8 1.96 -8.56 -1.55
N GLN A 9 1.73 -9.47 -2.50
CA GLN A 9 0.97 -9.19 -3.72
C GLN A 9 -0.47 -8.80 -3.40
N GLN A 10 -1.14 -9.51 -2.49
CA GLN A 10 -2.50 -9.15 -2.06
C GLN A 10 -2.55 -7.75 -1.44
N LEU A 11 -1.62 -7.44 -0.53
CA LEU A 11 -1.54 -6.13 0.13
C LEU A 11 -1.24 -5.02 -0.88
N ASN A 12 -0.36 -5.25 -1.86
CA ASN A 12 -0.10 -4.29 -2.93
C ASN A 12 -1.36 -4.01 -3.76
N GLY A 13 -2.09 -5.06 -4.18
CA GLY A 13 -3.34 -4.92 -4.92
C GLY A 13 -4.41 -4.15 -4.13
N VAL A 14 -4.54 -4.42 -2.83
CA VAL A 14 -5.47 -3.69 -1.96
C VAL A 14 -5.09 -2.21 -1.84
N ILE A 15 -3.80 -1.90 -1.66
CA ILE A 15 -3.31 -0.52 -1.58
C ILE A 15 -3.54 0.21 -2.91
N GLU A 16 -3.25 -0.44 -4.04
CA GLU A 16 -3.49 0.10 -5.38
C GLU A 16 -4.98 0.35 -5.63
N GLN A 17 -5.86 -0.59 -5.29
CA GLN A 17 -7.30 -0.40 -5.42
C GLN A 17 -7.79 0.75 -4.53
N LEU A 18 -7.31 0.85 -3.29
CA LEU A 18 -7.66 1.96 -2.40
C LEU A 18 -7.24 3.30 -2.98
N TYR A 19 -6.02 3.37 -3.52
CA TYR A 19 -5.46 4.54 -4.19
C TYR A 19 -6.26 4.92 -5.44
N CYS A 20 -6.50 3.97 -6.34
CA CYS A 20 -7.21 4.18 -7.59
C CYS A 20 -8.65 4.63 -7.34
N ASN A 21 -9.34 3.99 -6.39
CA ASN A 21 -10.67 4.40 -5.96
C ASN A 21 -10.66 5.80 -5.36
N PHE A 22 -9.69 6.11 -4.49
CA PHE A 22 -9.55 7.44 -3.91
C PHE A 22 -9.27 8.51 -4.97
N LYS A 23 -8.45 8.21 -5.99
CA LYS A 23 -8.17 9.13 -7.10
C LYS A 23 -9.42 9.36 -7.97
N LYS A 24 -10.20 8.32 -8.22
CA LYS A 24 -11.44 8.35 -9.01
C LYS A 24 -12.62 8.98 -8.28
N ASP A 25 -12.65 8.91 -6.94
CA ASP A 25 -13.69 9.56 -6.15
C ASP A 25 -13.65 11.08 -6.38
N GLY A 26 -14.78 11.62 -6.83
CA GLY A 26 -14.96 13.06 -7.02
C GLY A 26 -14.79 13.83 -5.69
N LEU A 27 -14.38 15.09 -5.80
CA LEU A 27 -14.18 15.98 -4.64
C LEU A 27 -15.44 16.08 -3.77
N GLU A 28 -16.62 15.97 -4.37
CA GLU A 28 -17.92 15.95 -3.69
C GLU A 28 -18.08 14.80 -2.67
N ARG A 29 -17.42 13.65 -2.89
CA ARG A 29 -17.48 12.48 -1.99
C ARG A 29 -16.35 12.47 -0.96
N LYS A 30 -15.32 13.30 -1.18
CA LYS A 30 -14.13 13.41 -0.31
C LYS A 30 -14.42 14.34 0.87
N THR A 31 -15.39 13.96 1.70
CA THR A 31 -15.60 14.62 2.99
C THR A 31 -14.45 14.31 3.94
N GLY A 32 -14.19 15.18 4.91
CA GLY A 32 -13.09 14.99 5.87
C GLY A 32 -13.15 13.63 6.61
N ASP A 33 -14.34 13.16 6.98
CA ASP A 33 -14.53 11.84 7.59
C ASP A 33 -14.27 10.68 6.62
N TYR A 34 -14.72 10.81 5.35
CA TYR A 34 -14.45 9.80 4.31
C TYR A 34 -12.95 9.66 4.04
N ILE A 35 -12.28 10.80 3.88
CA ILE A 35 -10.83 10.89 3.69
C ILE A 35 -10.10 10.23 4.86
N ARG A 36 -10.46 10.61 6.10
CA ARG A 36 -9.84 10.08 7.31
C ARG A 36 -9.99 8.55 7.39
N LYS A 37 -11.20 8.01 7.21
CA LYS A 37 -11.44 6.55 7.24
C LYS A 37 -10.69 5.80 6.15
N ARG A 38 -10.59 6.38 4.95
CA ARG A 38 -9.79 5.83 3.84
C ARG A 38 -8.32 5.80 4.19
N LEU A 39 -7.80 6.89 4.76
CA LEU A 39 -6.40 7.01 5.14
C LEU A 39 -6.04 6.09 6.30
N GLU A 40 -6.91 5.95 7.30
CA GLU A 40 -6.75 4.97 8.39
C GLU A 40 -6.71 3.54 7.85
N LYS A 41 -7.59 3.18 6.91
CA LYS A 41 -7.52 1.87 6.23
C LYS A 41 -6.21 1.72 5.46
N LEU A 42 -5.84 2.71 4.66
CA LEU A 42 -4.62 2.68 3.86
C LEU A 42 -3.38 2.51 4.75
N ASN A 43 -3.30 3.26 5.86
CA ASN A 43 -2.21 3.16 6.83
C ASN A 43 -2.14 1.77 7.48
N LYS A 44 -3.28 1.17 7.86
CA LYS A 44 -3.32 -0.21 8.37
C LYS A 44 -2.78 -1.22 7.37
N TYR A 45 -3.13 -1.10 6.09
CA TYR A 45 -2.61 -2.00 5.04
C TYR A 45 -1.13 -1.74 4.76
N TRP A 46 -0.71 -0.46 4.74
CA TRP A 46 0.68 -0.07 4.57
C TRP A 46 1.57 -0.62 5.69
N GLN A 47 1.16 -0.50 6.96
CA GLN A 47 1.89 -1.09 8.08
C GLN A 47 2.02 -2.61 7.96
N LYS A 48 0.96 -3.30 7.54
CA LYS A 48 1.01 -4.75 7.27
C LYS A 48 1.99 -5.08 6.14
N TYR A 49 1.98 -4.29 5.08
CA TYR A 49 2.87 -4.43 3.93
C TYR A 49 4.34 -4.21 4.29
N GLN A 50 4.63 -3.19 5.11
CA GLN A 50 5.98 -2.95 5.64
C GLN A 50 6.45 -4.08 6.54
N ASN A 51 5.61 -4.54 7.48
CA ASN A 51 5.97 -5.65 8.36
C ASN A 51 6.22 -6.95 7.57
N ASN A 52 5.41 -7.20 6.54
CA ASN A 52 5.57 -8.35 5.68
C ASN A 52 6.82 -8.23 4.78
N HIS A 53 7.12 -7.03 4.26
CA HIS A 53 8.37 -6.73 3.56
C HIS A 53 9.60 -6.99 4.45
N LEU A 54 9.59 -6.53 5.70
CA LEU A 54 10.69 -6.75 6.65
C LEU A 54 10.93 -8.24 6.89
N LYS A 55 9.85 -9.03 7.05
CA LYS A 55 9.95 -10.49 7.15
C LYS A 55 10.58 -11.07 5.89
N LEU A 56 10.11 -10.69 4.70
CA LEU A 56 10.66 -11.13 3.42
C LEU A 56 12.15 -10.80 3.26
N CYS A 57 12.55 -9.57 3.63
CA CYS A 57 13.94 -9.13 3.59
C CYS A 57 14.84 -9.98 4.51
N GLY A 58 14.31 -10.47 5.64
CA GLY A 58 15.00 -11.36 6.56
C GLY A 58 15.28 -12.77 6.03
N TYR A 59 14.61 -13.23 4.98
CA TYR A 59 14.86 -14.54 4.38
C TYR A 59 16.04 -14.56 3.40
N GLY A 60 16.59 -13.40 3.02
CA GLY A 60 17.78 -13.29 2.15
C GLY A 60 17.57 -13.63 0.67
N ASP A 61 16.56 -14.43 0.33
CA ASP A 61 16.19 -14.72 -1.05
C ASP A 61 15.45 -13.52 -1.67
N ARG A 62 16.06 -12.97 -2.73
CA ARG A 62 15.52 -11.85 -3.51
C ARG A 62 15.18 -12.26 -4.94
N SER A 63 15.03 -13.56 -5.19
CA SER A 63 14.81 -14.08 -6.54
C SER A 63 13.38 -13.85 -7.03
N HIS A 64 12.47 -13.43 -6.15
CA HIS A 64 11.08 -13.17 -6.51
C HIS A 64 10.89 -11.77 -7.11
N ASP A 65 9.97 -11.68 -8.08
CA ASP A 65 9.55 -10.45 -8.77
C ASP A 65 9.10 -9.31 -7.84
N TYR A 66 8.77 -9.66 -6.60
CA TYR A 66 8.44 -8.71 -5.53
C TYR A 66 9.64 -7.82 -5.14
N PHE A 67 10.85 -8.37 -5.19
CA PHE A 67 12.07 -7.66 -4.86
C PHE A 67 12.57 -6.78 -6.00
N VAL A 68 11.83 -6.72 -7.12
CA VAL A 68 12.02 -5.69 -8.12
C VAL A 68 11.89 -4.34 -7.40
N PRO A 69 12.94 -3.51 -7.38
CA PRO A 69 13.06 -2.35 -6.50
C PRO A 69 11.92 -1.35 -6.67
N GLU A 70 11.26 -1.37 -7.82
CA GLU A 70 10.16 -0.45 -8.16
C GLU A 70 8.85 -0.76 -7.41
N GLN A 71 8.60 -2.00 -6.99
CA GLN A 71 7.30 -2.37 -6.41
C GLN A 71 7.05 -1.69 -5.06
N PHE A 72 7.99 -1.81 -4.13
CA PHE A 72 7.85 -1.21 -2.80
C PHE A 72 7.82 0.33 -2.88
N ASP A 73 8.69 0.91 -3.71
CA ASP A 73 8.80 2.36 -3.88
C ASP A 73 7.52 2.94 -4.51
N THR A 74 6.99 2.28 -5.55
CA THR A 74 5.71 2.66 -6.17
C THR A 74 4.56 2.64 -5.16
N THR A 75 4.47 1.60 -4.33
CA THR A 75 3.42 1.51 -3.30
C THR A 75 3.61 2.60 -2.23
N LYS A 76 4.85 2.92 -1.88
CA LYS A 76 5.20 4.00 -0.95
C LYS A 76 4.79 5.37 -1.49
N GLU A 77 5.16 5.71 -2.73
CA GLU A 77 4.77 6.96 -3.38
C GLU A 77 3.25 7.14 -3.39
N ARG A 78 2.50 6.09 -3.71
CA ARG A 78 1.02 6.12 -3.68
C ARG A 78 0.50 6.42 -2.28
N TYR A 79 1.11 5.84 -1.25
CA TYR A 79 0.77 6.11 0.14
C TYR A 79 1.06 7.56 0.54
N GLU A 80 2.25 8.08 0.20
CA GLU A 80 2.63 9.46 0.50
C GLU A 80 1.78 10.47 -0.25
N HIS A 81 1.43 10.18 -1.51
CA HIS A 81 0.56 11.03 -2.31
C HIS A 81 -0.84 11.15 -1.67
N VAL A 82 -1.45 10.04 -1.24
CA VAL A 82 -2.74 10.10 -0.53
C VAL A 82 -2.60 10.87 0.78
N ARG A 83 -1.51 10.69 1.52
CA ARG A 83 -1.29 11.42 2.78
C ARG A 83 -1.16 12.93 2.55
N SER A 84 -0.41 13.33 1.52
CA SER A 84 -0.21 14.73 1.16
C SER A 84 -1.51 15.42 0.71
N MET A 85 -2.50 14.71 0.19
CA MET A 85 -3.80 15.29 -0.17
C MET A 85 -4.70 15.60 1.04
N THR A 86 -4.26 15.20 2.23
CA THR A 86 -5.09 15.20 3.45
C THR A 86 -4.44 15.91 4.63
N SER A 87 -3.16 16.28 4.49
CA SER A 87 -2.38 17.08 5.44
C SER A 87 -2.58 18.58 5.20
#